data_AF-A0A1F6VFF7-F1
#
_entry.id   AF-A0A1F6VFF7-F1
#
_cell.length_a   1.000
_cell.length_b   1.000
_cell.length_c   1.000
_cell.angle_alpha   90.00
_cell.angle_beta   90.00
_cell.angle_gamma   90.00
#
_symmetry.space_group_name_H-M   'P 1'
#
loop_
_entity.id
_entity.type
_entity.pdbx_description
1 polymer ?
#
loop_
_entity_poly.entity_id
_entity_poly.type
_entity_poly.pdbx_seq_one_letter_code
_entity_poly.pdbx_strand_id
1 'polypeptide(L)'
;MEPRSMFFFESMLTPKIITFVYWLLLFVVLIGGFGSMFGFGMGGFSFGSFLRGLIGIVVGAVLVRIWCELLIVLFKINENVQKIAASK
;
A
#
# COMPACT_ATOMS: atom_id res chain seq x y z
N MET A 1 32.84 -12.35 -7.56
CA MET A 1 31.64 -12.90 -6.90
C MET A 1 30.44 -12.19 -7.50
N GLU A 2 29.61 -12.94 -8.20
CA GLU A 2 28.64 -12.44 -9.19
C GLU A 2 27.46 -11.71 -8.53
N PRO A 3 27.15 -10.45 -8.88
CA PRO A 3 25.93 -9.77 -8.47
C PRO A 3 24.70 -10.21 -9.31
N ARG A 4 24.64 -11.49 -9.72
CA ARG A 4 23.59 -12.04 -10.60
C ARG A 4 22.38 -12.60 -9.83
N SER A 5 22.42 -12.61 -8.49
CA SER A 5 21.33 -13.09 -7.65
C SER A 5 20.28 -12.03 -7.29
N MET A 6 20.53 -10.74 -7.57
CA MET A 6 19.58 -9.67 -7.20
C MET A 6 18.35 -9.64 -8.12
N PHE A 7 18.48 -9.97 -9.41
CA PHE A 7 17.38 -9.83 -10.39
C PHE A 7 16.32 -10.94 -10.32
N PHE A 8 16.70 -12.18 -9.99
CA PHE A 8 15.72 -13.26 -9.78
C PHE A 8 14.92 -13.07 -8.49
N PHE A 9 15.50 -12.35 -7.53
CA PHE A 9 14.82 -12.00 -6.29
C PHE A 9 13.80 -10.90 -6.55
N GLU A 10 14.15 -9.80 -7.23
CA GLU A 10 13.23 -8.71 -7.59
C GLU A 10 11.93 -9.18 -8.27
N SER A 11 12.01 -10.08 -9.26
CA SER A 11 10.83 -10.55 -10.00
C SER A 11 9.81 -11.29 -9.12
N MET A 12 10.27 -11.99 -8.09
CA MET A 12 9.40 -12.69 -7.14
C MET A 12 9.17 -11.92 -5.83
N LEU A 13 10.08 -11.01 -5.46
CA LEU A 13 9.98 -10.17 -4.26
C LEU A 13 9.01 -9.03 -4.48
N THR A 14 9.13 -8.30 -5.58
CA THR A 14 8.37 -7.09 -5.83
C THR A 14 6.86 -7.31 -5.70
N PRO A 15 6.22 -8.30 -6.36
CA PRO A 15 4.79 -8.57 -6.16
C PRO A 15 4.44 -8.96 -4.71
N LYS A 16 5.33 -9.68 -4.02
CA LYS A 16 5.14 -10.17 -2.64
C LYS A 16 5.34 -9.07 -1.58
N ILE A 17 6.29 -8.16 -1.81
CA ILE A 17 6.52 -6.94 -1.01
C ILE A 17 5.31 -6.03 -1.11
N ILE A 18 4.77 -5.80 -2.32
CA ILE A 18 3.63 -4.88 -2.48
C ILE A 18 2.38 -5.43 -1.79
N THR A 19 2.14 -6.74 -1.86
CA THR A 19 1.02 -7.36 -1.13
C THR A 19 1.18 -7.27 0.39
N PHE A 20 2.41 -7.39 0.90
CA PHE A 20 2.72 -7.16 2.30
C PHE A 20 2.49 -5.69 2.72
N VAL A 21 3.00 -4.75 1.92
CA VAL A 21 2.83 -3.31 2.12
C VAL A 21 1.35 -2.91 2.04
N TYR A 22 0.57 -3.48 1.13
CA TYR A 22 -0.88 -3.28 1.05
C TYR A 22 -1.58 -3.62 2.37
N TRP A 23 -1.31 -4.81 2.91
CA TRP A 23 -1.89 -5.24 4.17
C TRP A 23 -1.47 -4.35 5.33
N LEU A 24 -0.20 -3.91 5.35
CA LEU A 24 0.32 -2.97 6.34
C LEU A 24 -0.37 -1.60 6.27
N LEU A 25 -0.48 -0.99 5.08
CA LEU A 25 -1.16 0.29 4.89
C LEU A 25 -2.64 0.20 5.26
N LEU A 26 -3.31 -0.89 4.87
CA LEU A 26 -4.71 -1.12 5.23
C LEU A 26 -4.86 -1.20 6.76
N PHE A 27 -3.93 -1.87 7.45
CA PHE A 27 -3.92 -1.95 8.91
C PHE A 27 -3.70 -0.58 9.56
N VAL A 28 -2.81 0.24 9.00
CA VAL A 28 -2.58 1.63 9.47
C VAL A 28 -3.81 2.51 9.26
N VAL A 29 -4.52 2.39 8.14
CA VAL A 29 -5.77 3.12 7.89
C VAL A 29 -6.86 2.67 8.86
N LEU A 30 -6.96 1.37 9.13
CA LEU A 30 -7.91 0.81 10.10
C LEU A 30 -7.63 1.33 11.51
N ILE A 31 -6.39 1.24 11.98
CA ILE A 31 -5.98 1.70 13.32
C ILE A 31 -6.05 3.22 13.43
N GLY A 32 -5.59 3.96 12.43
CA GLY A 32 -5.66 5.42 12.41
C GLY A 32 -7.10 5.92 12.41
N GLY A 33 -7.97 5.25 11.67
CA GLY A 33 -9.40 5.47 11.68
C GLY A 33 -10.05 5.22 13.04
N PHE A 34 -9.81 4.05 13.61
CA PHE A 34 -10.28 3.72 14.96
C PHE A 34 -9.73 4.69 16.02
N GLY A 35 -8.43 5.01 15.96
CA GLY A 35 -7.79 5.98 16.86
C GLY A 35 -8.38 7.37 16.74
N SER A 36 -8.76 7.80 15.53
CA SER A 36 -9.45 9.08 15.32
C SER A 36 -10.86 9.11 15.92
N MET A 37 -11.54 7.96 15.99
CA MET A 37 -12.85 7.83 16.66
C MET A 37 -12.70 7.81 18.19
N PHE A 38 -11.64 7.19 18.73
CA PHE A 38 -11.35 7.17 20.17
C PHE A 38 -10.71 8.46 20.72
N GLY A 39 -10.56 9.50 19.90
CA GLY A 39 -10.09 10.82 20.35
C GLY A 39 -8.57 10.97 20.44
N PHE A 40 -7.79 10.12 19.75
CA PHE A 40 -6.32 10.20 19.73
C PHE A 40 -5.81 11.50 19.07
N GLY A 41 -6.67 12.24 18.35
CA GLY A 41 -6.36 13.53 17.72
C GLY A 41 -7.04 14.70 18.41
N MET A 42 -6.42 15.24 19.47
CA MET A 42 -6.59 16.59 20.07
C MET A 42 -8.01 17.13 20.41
N GLY A 43 -9.09 16.43 20.13
CA GLY A 43 -10.46 16.80 20.48
C GLY A 43 -11.21 15.55 20.89
N GLY A 44 -11.72 15.52 22.12
CA GLY A 44 -12.36 14.34 22.73
C GLY A 44 -13.52 13.75 21.91
N PHE A 45 -14.19 12.74 22.48
CA PHE A 45 -15.27 12.01 21.82
C PHE A 45 -16.45 12.94 21.46
N SER A 46 -16.45 13.46 20.23
CA SER A 46 -17.46 14.36 19.69
C SER A 46 -17.95 13.83 18.34
N PHE A 47 -19.19 14.16 18.00
CA PHE A 47 -19.84 13.70 16.76
C PHE A 47 -19.04 14.08 15.51
N GLY A 48 -18.34 15.23 15.55
CA GLY A 48 -17.45 15.67 14.46
C GLY A 48 -16.19 14.80 14.29
N SER A 49 -15.59 14.34 15.39
CA SER A 49 -14.42 13.44 15.37
C SER A 49 -14.80 12.07 14.82
N PHE A 50 -15.98 11.57 15.17
CA PHE A 50 -16.52 10.31 14.66
C PHE A 50 -16.77 10.37 13.15
N LEU A 51 -17.44 11.43 12.67
CA LEU A 51 -17.71 11.62 11.24
C LEU A 51 -16.41 11.77 10.43
N ARG A 52 -15.45 12.54 10.95
CA ARG A 52 -14.14 12.72 10.31
C ARG A 52 -13.35 11.42 10.27
N GLY A 53 -13.40 10.61 11.32
CA GLY A 53 -12.77 9.28 11.36
C GLY A 53 -13.41 8.31 10.37
N LEU A 54 -14.75 8.30 10.27
CA LEU A 54 -15.46 7.45 9.32
C LEU A 54 -15.13 7.82 7.87
N ILE A 55 -15.17 9.11 7.55
CA ILE A 55 -14.79 9.62 6.21
C ILE A 55 -13.32 9.32 5.92
N GLY A 56 -12.43 9.50 6.91
CA GLY A 56 -11.00 9.21 6.80
C GLY A 56 -10.71 7.74 6.52
N ILE A 57 -11.43 6.81 7.16
CA ILE A 57 -11.31 5.36 6.89
C ILE A 57 -11.74 5.06 5.45
N VAL A 58 -12.91 5.56 5.03
CA VAL A 58 -13.45 5.26 3.69
C VAL A 58 -12.53 5.81 2.62
N VAL A 59 -12.17 7.10 2.70
CA VAL A 59 -11.28 7.74 1.72
C VAL A 59 -9.87 7.13 1.77
N GLY A 60 -9.33 6.89 2.95
CA GLY A 60 -8.02 6.27 3.14
C GLY A 60 -7.96 4.85 2.58
N ALA A 61 -9.00 4.04 2.81
CA ALA A 61 -9.06 2.68 2.29
C ALA A 61 -9.18 2.65 0.76
N VAL A 62 -9.96 3.56 0.18
CA VAL A 62 -10.09 3.68 -1.29
C VAL A 62 -8.76 4.14 -1.91
N LEU A 63 -8.11 5.16 -1.34
CA LEU A 63 -6.81 5.64 -1.83
C LEU A 63 -5.73 4.55 -1.73
N VAL A 64 -5.65 3.82 -0.61
CA VAL A 64 -4.72 2.69 -0.45
C VAL A 64 -4.95 1.62 -1.51
N ARG A 65 -6.20 1.28 -1.82
CA ARG A 65 -6.53 0.29 -2.86
C ARG A 65 -6.07 0.74 -4.24
N ILE A 66 -6.42 1.96 -4.64
CA ILE A 66 -6.04 2.52 -5.95
C ILE A 66 -4.51 2.60 -6.07
N TRP A 67 -3.84 3.09 -5.03
CA TRP A 67 -2.39 3.23 -5.02
C TRP A 67 -1.69 1.86 -5.09
N CYS A 68 -2.16 0.87 -4.32
CA CYS A 68 -1.59 -0.48 -4.37
C CYS A 68 -1.82 -1.18 -5.70
N GLU A 69 -3.01 -1.08 -6.31
CA GLU A 69 -3.25 -1.65 -7.64
C GLU A 69 -2.33 -1.02 -8.69
N LEU A 70 -2.17 0.32 -8.67
CA LEU A 70 -1.28 1.02 -9.59
C LEU A 70 0.18 0.60 -9.42
N LEU A 71 0.67 0.43 -8.18
CA LEU A 71 2.01 -0.08 -7.93
C LEU A 71 2.20 -1.48 -8.50
N ILE A 72 1.27 -2.41 -8.24
CA ILE A 72 1.34 -3.78 -8.77
C ILE A 72 1.40 -3.75 -10.30
N VAL A 73 0.54 -2.96 -10.94
CA VAL A 73 0.50 -2.82 -12.40
C VAL A 73 1.83 -2.25 -12.94
N LEU A 74 2.36 -1.19 -12.34
CA LEU A 74 3.63 -0.57 -12.76
C LEU A 74 4.80 -1.55 -12.68
N PHE A 75 4.89 -2.31 -11.58
CA PHE A 75 5.95 -3.30 -11.43
C PHE A 75 5.80 -4.47 -12.42
N LYS A 76 4.57 -4.89 -12.70
CA LYS A 76 4.29 -5.91 -13.72
C LYS A 76 4.66 -5.44 -15.12
N ILE A 77 4.50 -4.14 -15.42
CA ILE A 77 4.98 -3.52 -16.66
C ILE A 77 6.51 -3.53 -16.70
N ASN A 78 7.17 -3.13 -15.61
CA ASN A 78 8.64 -3.12 -15.54
C ASN A 78 9.24 -4.52 -15.79
N GLU A 79 8.66 -5.57 -15.21
CA GLU A 79 9.07 -6.95 -15.48
C GLU A 79 8.91 -7.34 -16.95
N ASN A 80 7.79 -6.97 -17.57
CA ASN A 80 7.56 -7.26 -18.99
C ASN A 80 8.54 -6.51 -19.90
N VAL A 81 8.85 -5.26 -19.58
CA VAL A 81 9.84 -4.45 -20.31
C VAL A 81 11.24 -5.07 -20.19
N GLN A 82 11.64 -5.53 -19.00
CA GLN A 82 12.92 -6.22 -18.80
C GLN A 82 13.01 -7.53 -19.59
N LYS A 83 11.92 -8.32 -19.65
CA LYS A 83 11.87 -9.55 -20.45
C LYS A 83 12.03 -9.28 -21.94
N ILE A 84 11.43 -8.20 -22.46
CA ILE A 84 11.55 -7.81 -23.86
C ILE A 84 12.99 -7.34 -24.15
N ALA A 85 13.59 -6.54 -23.27
CA ALA A 85 14.96 -6.05 -23.43
C ALA A 85 16.01 -7.17 -23.41
N ALA A 86 15.80 -8.24 -22.64
CA ALA A 86 16.69 -9.41 -22.59
C ALA A 86 16.52 -10.38 -23.77
N SER A 87 15.53 -10.15 -24.66
CA SER A 87 15.28 -10.99 -25.84
C SER A 87 16.02 -10.55 -27.11
N LYS A 88 16.95 -9.58 -26.98
CA LYS A 88 17.91 -9.17 -28.02
C LYS A 88 19.33 -9.54 -27.60
#